data_AF-A0A958WXM5-F1
#
_entry.id   AF-A0A958WXM5-F1
#
_cell.length_a   1.000
_cell.length_b   1.000
_cell.length_c   1.000
_cell.angle_alpha   90.00
_cell.angle_beta   90.00
_cell.angle_gamma   90.00
#
_symmetry.space_group_name_H-M   'P 1'
#
loop_
_entity.id
_entity.type
_entity.pdbx_description
1 polymer ?
#
loop_
_entity_poly.entity_id
_entity_poly.type
_entity_poly.pdbx_seq_one_letter_code
_entity_poly.pdbx_strand_id
1 'polypeptide(L)'
;MIAVPTSSQERILTFLNRAQTLDDIINPAVLKDHKQNGSTIGEEAGKTILDIRKQLPLQRFMNFNQIEAIPGLGKDKLQDLGHSIAEPAADAFQERMYDGVLFNNFELTAYSTYFDDKAEFYDLAQSNCRFTEWVKNEVEDISLEKYDDPKAARLAGMLLEKCPLEIWDNPHYGAIAFAFWFYRFDADNWFSFERVREETERYLTYYAQIQHRLELRFFKTFENAGVLADAVTVPDLPVVVNYGEQELTIWTGQLYD
;
A
#
# COMPACT_ATOMS: atom_id res chain seq x y z
N MET A 1 28.90 12.69 12.08
CA MET A 1 27.76 11.97 12.70
C MET A 1 26.56 12.24 11.82
N ILE A 2 26.00 11.21 11.19
CA ILE A 2 24.91 11.35 10.21
C ILE A 2 23.59 11.06 10.94
N ALA A 3 22.62 11.96 10.84
CA ALA A 3 21.29 11.75 11.42
C ALA A 3 20.49 10.80 10.53
N VAL A 4 19.62 9.98 11.12
CA VAL A 4 18.66 9.15 10.35
C VAL A 4 17.77 10.10 9.53
N PRO A 5 17.64 9.94 8.20
CA PRO A 5 16.80 10.80 7.38
C PRO A 5 15.34 10.80 7.86
N THR A 6 14.65 11.95 7.78
CA THR A 6 13.26 12.09 8.28
C THR A 6 12.30 11.06 7.68
N SER A 7 12.41 10.76 6.39
CA SER A 7 11.60 9.71 5.74
C SER A 7 11.88 8.31 6.27
N SER A 8 13.11 8.02 6.71
CA SER A 8 13.44 6.76 7.40
C SER A 8 12.89 6.74 8.82
N GLN A 9 12.84 7.88 9.51
CA GLN A 9 12.26 7.98 10.85
C GLN A 9 10.75 7.70 10.85
N GLU A 10 10.02 8.25 9.89
CA GLU A 10 8.58 8.01 9.73
C GLU A 10 8.29 6.55 9.39
N ARG A 11 9.08 5.93 8.50
CA ARG A 11 8.97 4.50 8.19
C ARG A 11 9.23 3.61 9.40
N ILE A 12 10.26 3.90 10.18
CA ILE A 12 10.56 3.16 11.43
C ILE A 12 9.43 3.33 12.45
N LEU A 13 8.94 4.56 12.62
CA LEU A 13 7.86 4.86 13.55
C LEU A 13 6.59 4.09 13.19
N THR A 14 6.20 4.13 11.91
CA THR A 14 5.06 3.40 11.38
C THR A 14 5.23 1.90 11.51
N PHE A 15 6.38 1.36 11.10
CA PHE A 15 6.71 -0.07 11.21
C PHE A 15 6.61 -0.59 12.65
N LEU A 16 7.28 0.07 13.61
CA LEU A 16 7.28 -0.37 15.01
C LEU A 16 5.92 -0.17 15.70
N ASN A 17 5.13 0.81 15.27
CA ASN A 17 3.77 0.97 15.75
C ASN A 17 2.80 -0.08 15.19
N ARG A 18 3.08 -0.63 14.01
CA ARG A 18 2.29 -1.71 13.41
C ARG A 18 2.64 -3.09 13.95
N ALA A 19 3.91 -3.32 14.27
CA ALA A 19 4.38 -4.61 14.75
C ALA A 19 3.65 -5.07 16.03
N GLN A 20 2.90 -6.16 15.95
CA GLN A 20 2.12 -6.70 17.08
C GLN A 20 2.88 -7.79 17.82
N THR A 21 3.68 -8.56 17.08
CA THR A 21 4.43 -9.68 17.57
C THR A 21 5.92 -9.46 17.37
N LEU A 22 6.73 -10.27 18.05
CA LEU A 22 8.16 -10.24 17.87
C LEU A 22 8.54 -10.60 16.42
N ASP A 23 7.81 -11.53 15.82
CA ASP A 23 8.06 -11.97 14.44
C ASP A 23 7.92 -10.80 13.46
N ASP A 24 6.91 -9.93 13.63
CA ASP A 24 6.73 -8.74 12.79
C ASP A 24 7.95 -7.81 12.79
N ILE A 25 8.76 -7.81 13.86
CA ILE A 25 9.95 -6.96 14.01
C ILE A 25 11.21 -7.65 13.45
N ILE A 26 11.34 -8.95 13.65
CA ILE A 26 12.59 -9.68 13.36
C ILE A 26 12.53 -10.54 12.09
N ASN A 27 11.36 -10.67 11.47
CA ASN A 27 11.16 -11.57 10.34
C ASN A 27 11.94 -11.07 9.10
N PRO A 28 12.90 -11.85 8.59
CA PRO A 28 13.72 -11.48 7.44
C PRO A 28 12.93 -11.44 6.11
N ALA A 29 11.63 -11.77 6.11
CA ALA A 29 10.76 -11.54 4.96
C ALA A 29 10.20 -10.10 4.91
N VAL A 30 10.21 -9.38 6.04
CA VAL A 30 9.77 -7.98 6.17
C VAL A 30 10.97 -7.04 6.21
N LEU A 31 12.10 -7.51 6.74
CA LEU A 31 13.39 -6.83 6.69
C LEU A 31 14.19 -7.33 5.48
N LYS A 32 14.50 -6.45 4.50
CA LYS A 32 15.40 -6.78 3.36
C LYS A 32 16.68 -7.42 3.89
N ASP A 33 17.01 -8.62 3.40
CA ASP A 33 18.16 -9.43 3.81
C ASP A 33 19.48 -8.70 3.48
N HIS A 34 19.91 -7.78 4.34
CA HIS A 34 21.23 -7.17 4.24
C HIS A 34 22.27 -8.13 4.83
N LYS A 35 22.72 -9.07 4.00
CA LYS A 35 23.98 -9.80 4.22
C LYS A 35 25.20 -8.89 4.01
N GLN A 36 25.34 -7.81 4.77
CA GLN A 36 26.62 -7.09 4.92
C GLN A 36 26.71 -6.44 6.30
N ASN A 37 27.30 -7.15 7.27
CA ASN A 37 27.95 -6.62 8.48
C ASN A 37 27.15 -5.73 9.47
N GLY A 38 25.86 -5.46 9.25
CA GLY A 38 24.99 -4.70 10.16
C GLY A 38 24.36 -5.56 11.25
N SER A 39 24.18 -5.00 12.45
CA SER A 39 23.54 -5.70 13.57
C SER A 39 22.01 -5.61 13.43
N THR A 40 21.38 -6.69 12.96
CA THR A 40 19.91 -6.79 12.93
C THR A 40 19.31 -6.65 14.33
N ILE A 41 18.06 -6.19 14.40
CA ILE A 41 17.31 -6.16 15.67
C ILE A 41 17.11 -7.60 16.13
N GLY A 42 17.83 -8.00 17.17
CA GLY A 42 17.69 -9.30 17.79
C GLY A 42 16.43 -9.40 18.66
N GLU A 43 16.10 -10.63 19.06
CA GLU A 43 14.89 -10.93 19.84
C GLU A 43 14.73 -10.08 21.11
N GLU A 44 15.82 -9.82 21.83
CA GLU A 44 15.78 -9.02 23.07
C GLU A 44 15.39 -7.57 22.79
N ALA A 45 15.92 -6.98 21.71
CA ALA A 45 15.58 -5.61 21.32
C ALA A 45 14.14 -5.53 20.81
N GLY A 46 13.69 -6.51 20.02
CA GLY A 46 12.29 -6.58 19.54
C GLY A 46 11.29 -6.74 20.69
N LYS A 47 11.56 -7.60 21.67
CA LYS A 47 10.72 -7.74 22.89
C LYS A 47 10.69 -6.44 23.67
N THR A 48 11.85 -5.81 23.87
CA THR A 48 11.95 -4.53 24.59
C THR A 48 11.14 -3.43 23.91
N ILE A 49 11.17 -3.34 22.57
CA ILE A 49 10.35 -2.40 21.80
C ILE A 49 8.86 -2.63 22.07
N LEU A 50 8.39 -3.88 21.95
CA LEU A 50 6.98 -4.21 22.18
C LEU A 50 6.53 -3.92 23.62
N ASP A 51 7.38 -4.23 24.60
CA ASP A 51 7.09 -4.00 26.01
C ASP A 51 7.02 -2.52 26.36
N ILE A 52 7.94 -1.70 25.82
CA ILE A 52 7.90 -0.24 25.97
C ILE A 52 6.66 0.32 25.28
N ARG A 53 6.36 -0.12 24.05
CA ARG A 53 5.19 0.32 23.30
C ARG A 53 3.90 0.11 24.09
N LYS A 54 3.73 -1.06 24.72
CA LYS A 54 2.57 -1.39 25.57
C LYS A 54 2.43 -0.48 26.79
N GLN A 55 3.52 0.13 27.27
CA GLN A 55 3.51 1.05 28.41
C GLN A 55 3.23 2.50 28.00
N LEU A 56 3.24 2.82 26.70
CA LEU A 56 2.97 4.16 26.20
C LEU A 56 1.46 4.45 26.14
N PRO A 57 1.07 5.74 26.24
CA PRO A 57 -0.28 6.17 25.95
C PRO A 57 -0.72 5.69 24.56
N LEU A 58 -1.95 5.17 24.44
CA LEU A 58 -2.48 4.58 23.21
C LEU A 58 -1.68 3.37 22.68
N GLN A 59 -0.78 2.81 23.48
CA GLN A 59 0.07 1.68 23.12
C GLN A 59 0.85 1.91 21.81
N ARG A 60 1.32 3.14 21.57
CA ARG A 60 2.06 3.52 20.37
C ARG A 60 3.12 4.59 20.66
N PHE A 61 4.18 4.58 19.86
CA PHE A 61 5.16 5.66 19.77
C PHE A 61 4.54 6.86 19.02
N MET A 62 4.67 8.05 19.59
CA MET A 62 4.14 9.29 19.03
C MET A 62 5.19 10.04 18.19
N ASN A 63 6.47 9.76 18.39
CA ASN A 63 7.56 10.37 17.65
C ASN A 63 8.82 9.50 17.70
N PHE A 64 9.75 9.76 16.78
CA PHE A 64 10.99 9.01 16.67
C PHE A 64 11.90 9.11 17.91
N ASN A 65 11.85 10.22 18.65
CA ASN A 65 12.65 10.38 19.87
C ASN A 65 12.30 9.35 20.96
N GLN A 66 11.04 8.90 21.02
CA GLN A 66 10.63 7.83 21.94
C GLN A 66 11.24 6.48 21.56
N ILE A 67 11.52 6.27 20.27
CA ILE A 67 12.15 5.05 19.75
C ILE A 67 13.67 5.13 19.98
N GLU A 68 14.31 6.29 19.74
CA GLU A 68 15.73 6.49 20.05
C GLU A 68 16.05 6.32 21.54
N ALA A 69 15.08 6.57 22.43
CA ALA A 69 15.23 6.41 23.87
C ALA A 69 15.18 4.95 24.35
N ILE A 70 14.87 3.98 23.47
CA ILE A 70 14.74 2.57 23.84
C ILE A 70 16.12 1.99 24.20
N PRO A 71 16.30 1.45 25.42
CA PRO A 71 17.56 0.81 25.80
C PRO A 71 17.91 -0.35 24.87
N GLY A 72 19.15 -0.36 24.36
CA GLY A 72 19.64 -1.42 23.45
C GLY A 72 19.36 -1.17 21.96
N LEU A 73 18.64 -0.09 21.62
CA LEU A 73 18.39 0.38 20.27
C LEU A 73 19.36 1.54 19.92
N GLY A 74 20.56 1.20 19.46
CA GLY A 74 21.54 2.21 19.02
C GLY A 74 21.15 2.86 17.68
N LYS A 75 21.69 4.05 17.40
CA LYS A 75 21.46 4.76 16.12
C LYS A 75 21.84 3.92 14.91
N ASP A 76 22.90 3.11 15.02
CA ASP A 76 23.33 2.20 13.95
C ASP A 76 22.25 1.14 13.65
N LYS A 77 21.63 0.55 14.69
CA LYS A 77 20.52 -0.40 14.53
C LYS A 77 19.26 0.25 13.96
N LEU A 78 18.99 1.50 14.32
CA LEU A 78 17.87 2.26 13.78
C LEU A 78 18.10 2.63 12.31
N GLN A 79 19.33 2.95 11.95
CA GLN A 79 19.69 3.20 10.57
C GLN A 79 19.60 1.91 9.74
N ASP A 80 20.14 0.80 10.25
CA ASP A 80 20.00 -0.53 9.65
C ASP A 80 18.52 -0.93 9.54
N LEU A 81 17.70 -0.67 10.57
CA LEU A 81 16.25 -0.88 10.53
C LEU A 81 15.59 -0.04 9.44
N GLY A 82 15.89 1.26 9.37
CA GLY A 82 15.35 2.15 8.34
C GLY A 82 15.76 1.77 6.92
N HIS A 83 16.91 1.12 6.74
CA HIS A 83 17.36 0.57 5.46
C HIS A 83 16.79 -0.83 5.16
N SER A 84 16.44 -1.59 6.20
CA SER A 84 15.91 -2.95 6.07
C SER A 84 14.38 -3.00 6.02
N ILE A 85 13.66 -2.04 6.60
CA ILE A 85 12.21 -1.90 6.39
C ILE A 85 11.97 -1.72 4.89
N ALA A 86 11.32 -2.71 4.29
CA ALA A 86 10.86 -2.59 2.93
C ALA A 86 9.92 -1.38 2.84
N GLU A 87 10.11 -0.57 1.81
CA GLU A 87 9.12 0.44 1.43
C GLU A 87 7.75 -0.24 1.22
N PRO A 88 6.64 0.39 1.61
CA PRO A 88 5.32 -0.16 1.36
C PRO A 88 5.15 -0.57 -0.10
N ALA A 89 4.47 -1.68 -0.34
CA ALA A 89 4.42 -2.26 -1.68
C ALA A 89 3.81 -1.28 -2.70
N ALA A 90 2.80 -0.51 -2.28
CA ALA A 90 2.15 0.50 -3.10
C ALA A 90 3.09 1.66 -3.45
N ASP A 91 3.82 2.20 -2.46
CA ASP A 91 4.78 3.30 -2.65
C ASP A 91 5.91 2.87 -3.60
N ALA A 92 6.49 1.68 -3.35
CA ALA A 92 7.55 1.12 -4.19
C ALA A 92 7.09 0.87 -5.63
N PHE A 93 5.84 0.45 -5.82
CA PHE A 93 5.25 0.30 -7.15
C PHE A 93 5.07 1.66 -7.84
N GLN A 94 4.52 2.65 -7.13
CA GLN A 94 4.31 3.99 -7.67
C GLN A 94 5.63 4.65 -8.09
N GLU A 95 6.66 4.58 -7.25
CA GLU A 95 7.99 5.13 -7.55
C GLU A 95 8.57 4.50 -8.84
N ARG A 96 8.51 3.17 -8.96
CA ARG A 96 9.00 2.46 -10.15
C ARG A 96 8.19 2.76 -11.40
N MET A 97 6.88 2.97 -11.27
CA MET A 97 6.05 3.38 -12.40
C MET A 97 6.49 4.76 -12.92
N TYR A 98 6.90 5.68 -12.04
CA TYR A 98 7.47 6.96 -12.48
C TYR A 98 8.95 6.88 -12.91
N ASP A 99 9.68 5.82 -12.53
CA ASP A 99 11.04 5.54 -13.00
C ASP A 99 11.06 4.90 -14.40
N GLY A 100 10.53 5.62 -15.39
CA GLY A 100 10.67 5.28 -16.80
C GLY A 100 9.61 4.36 -17.39
N VAL A 101 8.47 4.17 -16.71
CA VAL A 101 7.26 3.53 -17.28
C VAL A 101 6.22 4.57 -17.68
N LEU A 102 5.82 5.43 -16.76
CA LEU A 102 4.85 6.51 -16.96
C LEU A 102 5.58 7.80 -17.39
N PHE A 103 4.88 8.61 -18.19
CA PHE A 103 5.37 9.92 -18.63
C PHE A 103 4.84 11.03 -17.72
N ASN A 104 5.42 12.22 -17.84
CA ASN A 104 5.11 13.37 -16.98
C ASN A 104 3.65 13.87 -17.08
N ASN A 105 2.90 13.43 -18.09
CA ASN A 105 1.49 13.77 -18.29
C ASN A 105 0.53 12.67 -17.81
N PHE A 106 1.04 11.63 -17.17
CA PHE A 106 0.23 10.63 -16.47
C PHE A 106 0.34 10.86 -14.97
N GLU A 107 -0.80 10.82 -14.28
CA GLU A 107 -0.83 10.78 -12.82
C GLU A 107 -1.46 9.46 -12.36
N LEU A 108 -0.65 8.66 -11.67
CA LEU A 108 -1.05 7.49 -10.93
C LEU A 108 -1.10 7.85 -9.44
N THR A 109 -2.25 7.64 -8.80
CA THR A 109 -2.49 7.92 -7.38
C THR A 109 -2.90 6.65 -6.65
N ALA A 110 -2.29 6.42 -5.49
CA ALA A 110 -2.69 5.39 -4.53
C ALA A 110 -3.43 6.04 -3.36
N TYR A 111 -4.61 5.51 -3.03
CA TYR A 111 -5.31 5.78 -1.76
C TYR A 111 -5.22 4.52 -0.92
N SER A 112 -4.32 4.56 0.06
CA SER A 112 -3.94 3.42 0.88
C SER A 112 -4.50 3.54 2.29
N THR A 113 -5.24 2.52 2.72
CA THR A 113 -5.84 2.45 4.05
C THR A 113 -5.34 1.22 4.78
N TYR A 114 -4.75 1.46 5.96
CA TYR A 114 -4.12 0.45 6.81
C TYR A 114 -5.04 0.05 7.96
N PHE A 115 -5.00 -1.23 8.31
CA PHE A 115 -5.81 -1.81 9.37
C PHE A 115 -4.93 -2.23 10.54
N ASP A 116 -5.27 -1.75 11.74
CA ASP A 116 -4.55 -2.10 12.98
C ASP A 116 -4.99 -3.48 13.52
N ASP A 117 -6.24 -3.86 13.30
CA ASP A 117 -6.80 -5.15 13.70
C ASP A 117 -6.77 -6.15 12.54
N LYS A 118 -5.96 -7.19 12.71
CA LYS A 118 -5.84 -8.31 11.78
C LYS A 118 -7.16 -9.04 11.57
N ALA A 119 -7.96 -9.25 12.61
CA ALA A 119 -9.22 -9.96 12.46
C ALA A 119 -10.21 -9.16 11.62
N GLU A 120 -10.27 -7.85 11.84
CA GLU A 120 -11.10 -6.92 11.05
C GLU A 120 -10.67 -6.91 9.59
N PHE A 121 -9.37 -6.74 9.31
CA PHE A 121 -8.84 -6.76 7.95
C PHE A 121 -9.20 -8.05 7.21
N TYR A 122 -8.98 -9.21 7.84
CA TYR A 122 -9.24 -10.50 7.20
C TYR A 122 -10.74 -10.73 6.97
N ASP A 123 -11.60 -10.34 7.93
CA ASP A 123 -13.05 -10.46 7.78
C ASP A 123 -13.58 -9.57 6.65
N LEU A 124 -13.08 -8.33 6.54
CA LEU A 124 -13.40 -7.42 5.45
C LEU A 124 -12.91 -7.97 4.11
N ALA A 125 -11.63 -8.37 4.03
CA ALA A 125 -11.03 -8.87 2.80
C ALA A 125 -11.69 -10.17 2.31
N GLN A 126 -12.15 -11.06 3.19
CA GLN A 126 -12.76 -12.33 2.79
C GLN A 126 -14.24 -12.23 2.42
N SER A 127 -14.89 -11.12 2.72
CA SER A 127 -16.32 -10.92 2.47
C SER A 127 -16.54 -9.91 1.35
N ASN A 128 -16.95 -10.38 0.17
CA ASN A 128 -17.19 -9.50 -0.98
C ASN A 128 -18.20 -8.39 -0.67
N CYS A 129 -19.23 -8.65 0.14
CA CYS A 129 -20.19 -7.59 0.50
C CYS A 129 -19.59 -6.54 1.43
N ARG A 130 -18.79 -6.94 2.42
CA ARG A 130 -18.11 -5.99 3.32
C ARG A 130 -17.03 -5.20 2.59
N PHE A 131 -16.28 -5.88 1.73
CA PHE A 131 -15.28 -5.27 0.87
C PHE A 131 -15.91 -4.22 -0.05
N THR A 132 -16.99 -4.55 -0.76
CA THR A 132 -17.70 -3.60 -1.62
C THR A 132 -18.23 -2.40 -0.85
N GLU A 133 -18.83 -2.61 0.33
CA GLU A 133 -19.32 -1.50 1.16
C GLU A 133 -18.17 -0.61 1.65
N TRP A 134 -17.03 -1.21 2.01
CA TRP A 134 -15.84 -0.46 2.39
C TRP A 134 -15.32 0.40 1.23
N VAL A 135 -15.11 -0.19 0.04
CA VAL A 135 -14.61 0.55 -1.13
C VAL A 135 -15.58 1.67 -1.51
N LYS A 136 -16.89 1.45 -1.42
CA LYS A 136 -17.90 2.48 -1.62
C LYS A 136 -17.68 3.67 -0.70
N ASN A 137 -17.56 3.44 0.61
CA ASN A 137 -17.36 4.51 1.59
C ASN A 137 -16.05 5.25 1.32
N GLU A 138 -14.98 4.52 1.01
CA GLU A 138 -13.68 5.11 0.70
C GLU A 138 -13.74 6.01 -0.54
N VAL A 139 -14.44 5.57 -1.60
CA VAL A 139 -14.67 6.37 -2.82
C VAL A 139 -15.51 7.61 -2.52
N GLU A 140 -16.53 7.51 -1.67
CA GLU A 140 -17.32 8.66 -1.22
C GLU A 140 -16.44 9.68 -0.48
N ASP A 141 -15.60 9.22 0.44
CA ASP A 141 -14.69 10.08 1.22
C ASP A 141 -13.64 10.75 0.34
N ILE A 142 -12.98 10.00 -0.55
CA ILE A 142 -12.00 10.55 -1.51
C ILE A 142 -12.66 11.59 -2.42
N SER A 143 -13.85 11.29 -2.94
CA SER A 143 -14.58 12.21 -3.83
C SER A 143 -14.97 13.50 -3.09
N LEU A 144 -15.44 13.37 -1.85
CA LEU A 144 -15.82 14.52 -1.03
C LEU A 144 -14.61 15.40 -0.70
N GLU A 145 -13.47 14.80 -0.34
CA GLU A 145 -12.24 15.54 -0.05
C GLU A 145 -11.73 16.31 -1.27
N LYS A 146 -11.80 15.70 -2.47
CA LYS A 146 -11.31 16.33 -3.70
C LYS A 146 -12.23 17.43 -4.25
N TYR A 147 -13.54 17.20 -4.25
CA TYR A 147 -14.48 18.02 -5.03
C TYR A 147 -15.50 18.78 -4.19
N ASP A 148 -15.60 18.50 -2.89
CA ASP A 148 -16.57 19.11 -1.98
C ASP A 148 -18.03 19.03 -2.50
N ASP A 149 -18.37 17.94 -3.20
CA ASP A 149 -19.73 17.66 -3.70
C ASP A 149 -20.27 16.34 -3.10
N PRO A 150 -21.02 16.43 -1.99
CA PRO A 150 -21.62 15.25 -1.34
C PRO A 150 -22.60 14.46 -2.22
N LYS A 151 -23.21 15.10 -3.24
CA LYS A 151 -24.15 14.40 -4.13
C LYS A 151 -23.40 13.57 -5.17
N ALA A 152 -22.32 14.13 -5.73
CA ALA A 152 -21.44 13.42 -6.65
C ALA A 152 -20.78 12.22 -5.95
N ALA A 153 -20.23 12.44 -4.75
CA ALA A 153 -19.65 11.39 -3.92
C ALA A 153 -20.63 10.23 -3.70
N ARG A 154 -21.82 10.52 -3.16
CA ARG A 154 -22.85 9.50 -2.93
C ARG A 154 -23.29 8.77 -4.20
N LEU A 155 -23.40 9.48 -5.32
CA LEU A 155 -23.75 8.85 -6.59
C LEU A 155 -22.68 7.85 -7.01
N ALA A 156 -21.41 8.19 -6.84
CA ALA A 156 -20.31 7.28 -7.13
C ALA A 156 -20.34 6.02 -6.28
N GLY A 157 -20.56 6.17 -4.97
CA GLY A 157 -20.74 5.03 -4.08
C GLY A 157 -21.88 4.10 -4.55
N MET A 158 -23.01 4.67 -4.99
CA MET A 158 -24.12 3.91 -5.55
C MET A 158 -23.83 3.26 -6.91
N LEU A 159 -22.96 3.85 -7.74
CA LEU A 159 -22.52 3.25 -9.00
C LEU A 159 -21.64 2.04 -8.75
N LEU A 160 -20.78 2.11 -7.73
CA LEU A 160 -19.89 1.03 -7.35
C LEU A 160 -20.65 -0.25 -6.93
N GLU A 161 -21.80 -0.10 -6.25
CA GLU A 161 -22.68 -1.24 -5.91
C GLU A 161 -23.17 -2.05 -7.12
N LYS A 162 -23.24 -1.42 -8.30
CA LYS A 162 -23.69 -2.05 -9.54
C LYS A 162 -22.54 -2.63 -10.37
N CYS A 163 -21.30 -2.32 -10.00
CA CYS A 163 -20.12 -2.75 -10.72
C CYS A 163 -19.81 -4.23 -10.39
N PRO A 164 -19.65 -5.11 -11.39
CA PRO A 164 -19.18 -6.47 -11.14
C PRO A 164 -17.81 -6.47 -10.49
N LEU A 165 -17.63 -7.27 -9.43
CA LEU A 165 -16.34 -7.47 -8.78
C LEU A 165 -15.62 -8.68 -9.39
N GLU A 166 -14.51 -8.45 -10.06
CA GLU A 166 -13.59 -9.49 -10.52
C GLU A 166 -12.41 -9.62 -9.54
N ILE A 167 -12.04 -10.84 -9.17
CA ILE A 167 -10.98 -11.12 -8.20
C ILE A 167 -9.89 -11.96 -8.88
N TRP A 168 -8.65 -11.52 -8.75
CA TRP A 168 -7.46 -12.18 -9.27
C TRP A 168 -6.55 -12.59 -8.11
N ASP A 169 -6.77 -13.80 -7.60
CA ASP A 169 -6.02 -14.41 -6.50
C ASP A 169 -4.61 -14.84 -6.89
N ASN A 170 -4.39 -15.12 -8.17
CA ASN A 170 -3.08 -15.41 -8.74
C ASN A 170 -2.36 -14.09 -9.15
N PRO A 171 -1.21 -13.78 -8.54
CA PRO A 171 -0.45 -12.55 -8.84
C PRO A 171 -0.11 -12.36 -10.31
N HIS A 172 0.21 -13.44 -11.03
CA HIS A 172 0.59 -13.37 -12.44
C HIS A 172 -0.58 -12.94 -13.33
N TYR A 173 -1.77 -13.51 -13.11
CA TYR A 173 -2.97 -13.12 -13.86
C TYR A 173 -3.48 -11.74 -13.45
N GLY A 174 -3.40 -11.41 -12.16
CA GLY A 174 -3.67 -10.06 -11.67
C GLY A 174 -2.76 -9.03 -12.32
N ALA A 175 -1.47 -9.33 -12.48
CA ALA A 175 -0.50 -8.40 -13.07
C ALA A 175 -0.81 -8.08 -14.53
N ILE A 176 -1.20 -9.11 -15.30
CA ILE A 176 -1.66 -8.95 -16.68
C ILE A 176 -2.93 -8.11 -16.73
N ALA A 177 -3.92 -8.40 -15.88
CA ALA A 177 -5.17 -7.63 -15.82
C ALA A 177 -4.91 -6.15 -15.44
N PHE A 178 -3.99 -5.91 -14.50
CA PHE A 178 -3.62 -4.56 -14.10
C PHE A 178 -2.88 -3.81 -15.21
N ALA A 179 -1.97 -4.47 -15.92
CA ALA A 179 -1.28 -3.86 -17.05
C ALA A 179 -2.24 -3.52 -18.21
N PHE A 180 -3.26 -4.36 -18.44
CA PHE A 180 -4.32 -4.04 -19.40
C PHE A 180 -5.16 -2.83 -18.99
N TRP A 181 -5.34 -2.59 -17.69
CA TRP A 181 -6.01 -1.38 -17.23
C TRP A 181 -5.22 -0.11 -17.62
N PHE A 182 -3.90 -0.09 -17.44
CA PHE A 182 -3.05 1.01 -17.94
C PHE A 182 -3.15 1.16 -19.46
N TYR A 183 -3.09 0.05 -20.21
CA TYR A 183 -3.17 0.05 -21.67
C TYR A 183 -4.46 0.69 -22.22
N ARG A 184 -5.55 0.68 -21.44
CA ARG A 184 -6.83 1.24 -21.87
C ARG A 184 -6.91 2.77 -21.77
N PHE A 185 -5.96 3.43 -21.12
CA PHE A 185 -5.95 4.91 -21.00
C PHE A 185 -5.74 5.58 -22.35
N ASP A 186 -4.85 5.01 -23.15
CA ASP A 186 -4.63 5.43 -24.52
C ASP A 186 -4.14 4.23 -25.33
N ALA A 187 -4.93 3.86 -26.34
CA ALA A 187 -4.62 2.74 -27.23
C ALA A 187 -3.43 3.03 -28.15
N ASP A 188 -2.93 4.28 -28.18
CA ASP A 188 -1.79 4.74 -28.98
C ASP A 188 -0.41 4.48 -28.34
N ASN A 189 -0.33 3.63 -27.31
CA ASN A 189 0.91 2.97 -26.85
C ASN A 189 2.01 3.92 -26.35
N TRP A 190 1.70 4.93 -25.54
CA TRP A 190 2.75 5.76 -24.95
C TRP A 190 3.69 4.93 -24.07
N PHE A 191 3.17 3.94 -23.36
CA PHE A 191 3.92 3.00 -22.51
C PHE A 191 3.97 1.58 -23.11
N SER A 192 5.11 0.92 -22.93
CA SER A 192 5.27 -0.51 -23.30
C SER A 192 4.44 -1.38 -22.37
N PHE A 193 3.45 -2.09 -22.91
CA PHE A 193 2.65 -3.07 -22.15
C PHE A 193 3.54 -4.01 -21.34
N GLU A 194 4.62 -4.50 -21.93
CA GLU A 194 5.52 -5.44 -21.26
C GLU A 194 6.22 -4.80 -20.05
N ARG A 195 6.59 -3.52 -20.12
CA ARG A 195 7.20 -2.81 -18.97
C ARG A 195 6.19 -2.63 -17.85
N VAL A 196 4.97 -2.22 -18.19
CA VAL A 196 3.89 -2.11 -17.21
C VAL A 196 3.62 -3.47 -16.57
N ARG A 197 3.53 -4.54 -17.36
CA ARG A 197 3.31 -5.90 -16.90
C ARG A 197 4.42 -6.39 -15.97
N GLU A 198 5.68 -6.09 -16.28
CA GLU A 198 6.81 -6.43 -15.41
C GLU A 198 6.72 -5.70 -14.05
N GLU A 199 6.36 -4.42 -14.03
CA GLU A 199 6.22 -3.69 -12.77
C GLU A 199 4.96 -4.09 -11.99
N THR A 200 3.83 -4.37 -12.64
CA THR A 200 2.64 -4.89 -11.96
C THR A 200 2.87 -6.29 -11.41
N GLU A 201 3.65 -7.14 -12.10
CA GLU A 201 4.05 -8.45 -11.59
C GLU A 201 4.96 -8.30 -10.37
N ARG A 202 5.97 -7.43 -10.44
CA ARG A 202 6.84 -7.12 -9.29
C ARG A 202 6.05 -6.61 -8.08
N TYR A 203 5.00 -5.81 -8.31
CA TYR A 203 4.12 -5.33 -7.25
C TYR A 203 3.30 -6.48 -6.65
N LEU A 204 2.58 -7.26 -7.45
CA LEU A 204 1.72 -8.32 -6.92
C LEU A 204 2.52 -9.50 -6.33
N THR A 205 3.79 -9.66 -6.70
CA THR A 205 4.74 -10.61 -6.10
C THR A 205 5.73 -9.96 -5.15
N TYR A 206 5.44 -8.75 -4.62
CA TYR A 206 6.37 -8.01 -3.79
C TYR A 206 6.86 -8.82 -2.58
N TYR A 207 5.96 -9.59 -1.97
CA TYR A 207 6.30 -10.57 -0.94
C TYR A 207 6.38 -11.99 -1.51
N ALA A 208 7.46 -12.70 -1.16
CA ALA A 208 7.69 -14.08 -1.58
C ALA A 208 6.76 -15.10 -0.89
N GLN A 209 6.14 -14.72 0.22
CA GLN A 209 5.35 -15.61 1.08
C GLN A 209 3.87 -15.53 0.74
N ILE A 210 3.21 -16.68 0.53
CA ILE A 210 1.79 -16.74 0.12
C ILE A 210 0.83 -16.13 1.16
N GLN A 211 1.17 -16.19 2.45
CA GLN A 211 0.38 -15.54 3.51
C GLN A 211 0.43 -14.00 3.45
N HIS A 212 1.43 -13.44 2.78
CA HIS A 212 1.62 -12.00 2.59
C HIS A 212 1.33 -11.60 1.14
N ARG A 213 0.63 -12.44 0.38
CA ARG A 213 0.33 -12.17 -1.04
C ARG A 213 -0.40 -10.84 -1.21
N LEU A 214 -0.28 -10.29 -2.42
CA LEU A 214 -1.15 -9.22 -2.88
C LEU A 214 -2.18 -9.81 -3.85
N GLU A 215 -3.41 -9.32 -3.79
CA GLU A 215 -4.52 -9.76 -4.62
C GLU A 215 -5.16 -8.56 -5.30
N LEU A 216 -5.35 -8.63 -6.61
CA LEU A 216 -6.02 -7.58 -7.37
C LEU A 216 -7.52 -7.84 -7.43
N ARG A 217 -8.29 -6.81 -7.15
CA ARG A 217 -9.75 -6.80 -7.28
C ARG A 217 -10.16 -5.63 -8.17
N PHE A 218 -11.02 -5.90 -9.14
CA PHE A 218 -11.52 -4.89 -10.07
C PHE A 218 -13.03 -4.72 -9.92
N PHE A 219 -13.46 -3.49 -9.65
CA PHE A 219 -14.85 -3.11 -9.91
C PHE A 219 -14.95 -2.72 -11.37
N LYS A 220 -15.54 -3.61 -12.16
CA LYS A 220 -15.62 -3.45 -13.62
C LYS A 220 -16.63 -2.37 -13.99
N THR A 221 -16.33 -1.63 -15.05
CA THR A 221 -17.20 -0.59 -15.63
C THR A 221 -17.50 0.60 -14.69
N PHE A 222 -16.69 0.77 -13.63
CA PHE A 222 -16.79 1.93 -12.76
C PHE A 222 -16.23 3.17 -13.48
N GLU A 223 -17.08 4.17 -13.74
CA GLU A 223 -16.71 5.42 -14.39
C GLU A 223 -16.10 6.39 -13.37
N ASN A 224 -14.76 6.48 -13.37
CA ASN A 224 -13.98 7.28 -12.42
C ASN A 224 -14.06 8.80 -12.65
N ALA A 225 -14.45 9.23 -13.86
CA ALA A 225 -14.38 10.61 -14.30
C ALA A 225 -15.35 11.51 -13.52
N GLY A 226 -14.81 12.58 -12.91
CA GLY A 226 -15.60 13.55 -12.13
C GLY A 226 -15.94 13.12 -10.70
N VAL A 227 -15.36 12.00 -10.25
CA VAL A 227 -15.55 11.48 -8.88
C VAL A 227 -14.22 11.24 -8.19
N LEU A 228 -13.25 10.65 -8.90
CA LEU A 228 -11.92 10.32 -8.36
C LEU A 228 -10.78 11.00 -9.12
N ALA A 229 -11.02 11.36 -10.39
CA ALA A 229 -10.05 11.95 -11.30
C ALA A 229 -10.72 12.97 -12.26
N ASP A 230 -9.93 13.94 -12.70
CA ASP A 230 -10.35 15.13 -13.44
C ASP A 230 -10.15 15.03 -14.96
N ALA A 231 -9.37 14.04 -15.42
CA ALA A 231 -8.94 13.93 -16.81
C ALA A 231 -9.42 12.63 -17.49
N VAL A 232 -8.75 12.22 -18.58
CA VAL A 232 -9.07 10.96 -19.28
C VAL A 232 -8.78 9.79 -18.34
N THR A 233 -9.82 8.99 -18.09
CA THR A 233 -9.76 7.83 -17.18
C THR A 233 -10.28 6.57 -17.87
N VAL A 234 -9.84 5.42 -17.37
CA VAL A 234 -10.36 4.12 -17.82
C VAL A 234 -11.53 3.70 -16.93
N PRO A 235 -12.63 3.21 -17.52
CA PRO A 235 -13.69 2.56 -16.76
C PRO A 235 -13.14 1.26 -16.16
N ASP A 236 -13.12 1.20 -14.82
CA ASP A 236 -12.77 0.12 -13.90
C ASP A 236 -12.05 0.74 -12.68
N LEU A 237 -12.29 0.21 -11.47
CA LEU A 237 -11.57 0.61 -10.26
C LEU A 237 -10.68 -0.54 -9.76
N PRO A 238 -9.35 -0.47 -9.94
CA PRO A 238 -8.41 -1.40 -9.31
C PRO A 238 -8.32 -1.15 -7.81
N VAL A 239 -8.47 -2.21 -7.03
CA VAL A 239 -8.22 -2.24 -5.60
C VAL A 239 -7.30 -3.42 -5.30
N VAL A 240 -6.18 -3.17 -4.63
CA VAL A 240 -5.23 -4.20 -4.24
C VAL A 240 -5.38 -4.50 -2.76
N VAL A 241 -5.55 -5.78 -2.44
CA VAL A 241 -5.57 -6.29 -1.08
C VAL A 241 -4.17 -6.79 -0.74
N ASN A 242 -3.52 -6.17 0.24
CA ASN A 242 -2.18 -6.53 0.68
C ASN A 242 -2.23 -7.22 2.05
N TYR A 243 -2.13 -8.56 2.03
CA TYR A 243 -2.20 -9.36 3.26
C TYR A 243 -0.94 -9.25 4.14
N GLY A 244 0.20 -8.87 3.55
CA GLY A 244 1.45 -8.66 4.28
C GLY A 244 1.41 -7.39 5.13
N GLU A 245 0.83 -6.32 4.58
CA GLU A 245 0.81 -5.00 5.21
C GLU A 245 -0.52 -4.67 5.92
N GLN A 246 -1.52 -5.56 5.81
CA GLN A 246 -2.89 -5.31 6.29
C GLN A 246 -3.44 -4.00 5.72
N GLU A 247 -3.34 -3.89 4.40
CA GLU A 247 -3.61 -2.66 3.66
C GLU A 247 -4.52 -2.94 2.47
N LEU A 248 -5.40 -1.99 2.20
CA LEU A 248 -6.16 -1.91 0.95
C LEU A 248 -5.75 -0.65 0.21
N THR A 249 -5.42 -0.79 -1.08
CA THR A 249 -5.02 0.34 -1.93
C THR A 249 -5.99 0.49 -3.09
N ILE A 250 -6.68 1.63 -3.17
CA ILE A 250 -7.44 2.03 -4.36
C ILE A 250 -6.49 2.76 -5.31
N TRP A 251 -6.41 2.30 -6.55
CA TRP A 251 -5.59 2.90 -7.58
C TRP A 251 -6.43 3.72 -8.54
N THR A 252 -6.02 4.96 -8.78
CA THR A 252 -6.61 5.81 -9.82
C THR A 252 -5.52 6.29 -10.75
N GLY A 253 -5.83 6.34 -12.04
CA GLY A 253 -4.94 6.89 -13.05
C GLY A 253 -5.68 7.99 -13.80
N GLN A 254 -4.96 9.00 -14.24
CA GLN A 254 -5.48 10.03 -15.13
C GLN A 254 -4.41 10.48 -16.11
N LEU A 255 -4.82 10.66 -17.37
CA LEU A 255 -3.96 11.15 -18.43
C LEU A 255 -4.35 12.60 -18.75
N TYR A 256 -3.37 13.50 -18.66
CA TYR A 256 -3.49 14.89 -19.07
C TYR A 256 -3.13 15.01 -20.55
N ASP A 257 -4.12 15.33 -21.38
CA ASP A 257 -3.96 15.65 -22.81
C ASP A 257 -3.63 17.14 -23.00
#